data_AF-A0A8C8VW39-F1
#
_entry.id   AF-A0A8C8VW39-F1
#
_cell.length_a   1.000
_cell.length_b   1.000
_cell.length_c   1.000
_cell.angle_alpha   90.00
_cell.angle_beta   90.00
_cell.angle_gamma   90.00
#
_symmetry.space_group_name_H-M   'P 1'
#
loop_
_entity.id
_entity.type
_entity.pdbx_description
1 polymer ?
#
loop_
_entity_poly.entity_id
_entity_poly.type
_entity_poly.pdbx_seq_one_letter_code
_entity_poly.pdbx_strand_id
1 'polypeptide(L)'
;MLPLFLVLSCLGQLITAGQDSETPLLQTTVPQKIENSINNTKVADTHVTYLVRIEGKTYTFHLEKQSFLHPRFMAYSHSKLGTLQLDYSLIKSHCFYQGHAAEIPASTVTVSTCSGLRGLLQLENITYGIEPLQSSATFEHIIYQIKNNKIDYSPLKENLNLQHESQSYRILVKPEKGSNVSLMKRTLSVKVIVDKAMFGHMGSEMGVAVQKVVHIFGLINTMFSQLKMTVMLTSLEIWSDQNKIETDGDADEVLQRFLRWKQKQASGRAQDITYLLLYKDYPDYVGATYHGMVCNPKFTAGIALHPKTLTVEGFAVVLSQLLGINLGLAYDDVYNCFCPGSVCIMNPSAM
;
A
#
# COMPACT_ATOMS: atom_id res chain seq x y z
N MET A 1 -41.22 -56.33 8.07
CA MET A 1 -41.22 -56.11 9.53
C MET A 1 -39.77 -56.00 9.99
N LEU A 2 -39.44 -54.93 10.71
CA LEU A 2 -38.26 -54.77 11.59
C LEU A 2 -38.10 -55.98 12.54
N PRO A 3 -36.94 -56.23 13.21
CA PRO A 3 -36.02 -55.22 13.82
C PRO A 3 -34.51 -55.49 13.56
N LEU A 4 -33.57 -54.54 13.54
CA LEU A 4 -33.10 -53.47 14.45
C LEU A 4 -32.18 -53.94 15.62
N PHE A 5 -30.92 -53.45 15.55
CA PHE A 5 -29.86 -53.28 16.58
C PHE A 5 -28.85 -54.40 16.93
N LEU A 6 -27.56 -54.17 16.57
CA LEU A 6 -26.33 -54.06 17.42
C LEU A 6 -25.08 -54.18 16.51
N VAL A 7 -24.48 -53.09 16.02
CA VAL A 7 -23.39 -52.26 16.58
C VAL A 7 -22.01 -52.96 16.67
N LEU A 8 -21.00 -52.30 16.07
CA LEU A 8 -19.52 -52.44 16.18
C LEU A 8 -18.81 -53.58 15.42
N SER A 9 -18.16 -53.24 14.28
CA SER A 9 -16.70 -53.41 14.11
C SER A 9 -16.17 -52.81 12.79
N CYS A 10 -15.21 -51.90 12.92
CA CYS A 10 -14.10 -51.63 11.98
C CYS A 10 -14.43 -51.19 10.54
N LEU A 11 -14.68 -49.89 10.37
CA LEU A 11 -14.28 -49.17 9.15
C LEU A 11 -12.78 -48.89 9.22
N GLY A 12 -12.00 -49.73 8.56
CA GLY A 12 -10.60 -49.49 8.24
C GLY A 12 -10.47 -48.79 6.89
N GLN A 13 -9.80 -47.63 6.91
CA GLN A 13 -9.02 -47.01 5.84
C GLN A 13 -9.75 -46.54 4.57
N LEU A 14 -9.90 -45.21 4.46
CA LEU A 14 -9.59 -44.42 3.26
C LEU A 14 -9.72 -42.92 3.59
N ILE A 15 -8.64 -42.33 4.10
CA ILE A 15 -8.40 -40.90 3.98
C ILE A 15 -6.93 -40.73 3.60
N THR A 16 -6.64 -40.65 2.30
CA THR A 16 -5.44 -39.99 1.82
C THR A 16 -5.76 -38.49 1.74
N ALA A 17 -5.56 -37.79 2.85
CA ALA A 17 -5.47 -36.33 2.86
C ALA A 17 -4.05 -35.98 2.43
N GLY A 18 -3.89 -35.59 1.16
CA GLY A 18 -2.65 -35.04 0.63
C GLY A 18 -2.89 -33.60 0.23
N GLN A 19 -2.75 -32.69 1.19
CA GLN A 19 -2.48 -31.27 0.93
C GLN A 19 -1.80 -30.72 2.18
N ASP A 20 -0.48 -30.76 2.22
CA ASP A 20 0.33 -30.08 3.22
C ASP A 20 0.14 -28.56 3.05
N SER A 21 -0.91 -28.03 3.68
CA SER A 21 -0.97 -26.62 4.02
C SER A 21 -0.29 -26.47 5.39
N GLU A 22 1.03 -26.29 5.39
CA GLU A 22 1.73 -25.86 6.60
C GLU A 22 1.09 -24.57 7.10
N THR A 23 0.43 -24.63 8.25
CA THR A 23 -0.14 -23.46 8.92
C THR A 23 0.95 -22.42 9.13
N PRO A 24 0.72 -21.14 8.80
CA PRO A 24 1.70 -20.09 9.06
C PRO A 24 2.03 -20.09 10.56
N LEU A 25 3.32 -20.07 10.89
CA LEU A 25 3.76 -20.02 12.28
C LEU A 25 3.25 -18.72 12.89
N LEU A 26 2.28 -18.86 13.81
CA LEU A 26 1.60 -17.76 14.46
C LEU A 26 2.11 -17.68 15.89
N GLN A 27 2.69 -16.54 16.26
CA GLN A 27 3.29 -16.31 17.56
C GLN A 27 2.68 -15.09 18.23
N THR A 28 2.49 -15.15 19.54
CA THR A 28 2.11 -13.98 20.34
C THR A 28 3.35 -13.30 20.94
N THR A 29 3.35 -11.97 20.97
CA THR A 29 4.38 -11.15 21.63
C THR A 29 3.73 -9.95 22.33
N VAL A 30 4.43 -9.34 23.29
CA VAL A 30 4.05 -8.06 23.89
C VAL A 30 5.17 -7.05 23.60
N PRO A 31 4.99 -6.15 22.63
CA PRO A 31 5.96 -5.12 22.30
C PRO A 31 6.16 -4.15 23.47
N GLN A 32 7.42 -3.85 23.79
CA GLN A 32 7.76 -2.91 24.86
C GLN A 32 8.33 -1.63 24.26
N LYS A 33 7.67 -0.49 24.52
CA LYS A 33 8.19 0.82 24.14
C LYS A 33 9.28 1.23 25.12
N ILE A 34 10.45 1.60 24.60
CA ILE A 34 11.51 2.18 25.42
C ILE A 34 11.27 3.69 25.52
N GLU A 35 11.05 4.19 26.74
CA GLU A 35 10.95 5.63 27.00
C GLU A 35 12.36 6.24 27.10
N ASN A 36 12.70 7.14 26.19
CA ASN A 36 13.91 7.94 26.32
C ASN A 36 13.68 9.04 27.35
N SER A 37 14.44 9.03 28.45
CA SER A 37 14.37 9.95 29.59
C SER A 37 14.80 11.40 29.30
N ILE A 38 14.77 11.85 28.03
CA ILE A 38 15.12 13.21 27.64
C ILE A 38 13.83 14.02 27.55
N ASN A 39 13.64 14.92 28.51
CA ASN A 39 12.53 15.88 28.66
C ASN A 39 12.40 16.90 27.50
N ASN A 40 12.27 16.44 26.27
CA ASN A 40 11.92 17.24 25.11
C ASN A 40 10.76 16.55 24.38
N THR A 41 9.54 16.89 24.78
CA THR A 41 8.27 16.35 24.26
C THR A 41 8.12 16.43 22.74
N LYS A 42 8.85 17.30 22.05
CA LYS A 42 8.87 17.37 20.57
C LYS A 42 9.78 16.34 19.88
N VAL A 43 10.83 15.85 20.54
CA VAL A 43 11.76 14.85 19.98
C VAL A 43 11.25 13.43 20.25
N ALA A 44 10.50 13.23 21.35
CA ALA A 44 9.92 11.93 21.72
C ALA A 44 8.85 11.42 20.75
N ASP A 45 8.18 12.30 20.00
CA ASP A 45 7.16 11.90 19.01
C ASP A 45 7.74 11.56 17.64
N THR A 46 8.96 12.04 17.33
CA THR A 46 9.60 11.82 16.02
C THR A 46 10.37 10.51 15.97
N HIS A 47 10.91 10.05 17.10
CA HIS A 47 11.64 8.79 17.19
C HIS A 47 11.10 7.94 18.33
N VAL A 48 10.81 6.67 18.04
CA VAL A 48 10.37 5.70 19.04
C VAL A 48 11.18 4.42 18.90
N THR A 49 11.42 3.75 20.02
CA THR A 49 12.12 2.46 20.05
C THR A 49 11.21 1.41 20.65
N TYR A 50 11.11 0.25 20.02
CA TYR A 50 10.34 -0.90 20.51
C TYR A 50 11.21 -2.15 20.59
N LEU A 51 11.02 -2.92 21.66
CA LEU A 51 11.53 -4.28 21.79
C LEU A 51 10.42 -5.26 21.43
N VAL A 52 10.69 -6.16 20.49
CA VAL A 52 9.73 -7.16 20.02
C VAL A 52 10.39 -8.53 19.98
N ARG A 53 9.73 -9.54 20.54
CA ARG A 53 10.27 -10.90 20.58
C ARG A 53 9.69 -11.76 19.46
N ILE A 54 10.53 -12.27 18.59
CA ILE A 54 10.19 -13.08 17.41
C ILE A 54 11.03 -14.35 17.46
N GLU A 55 10.37 -15.51 17.44
CA GLU A 55 10.99 -16.84 17.47
C GLU A 55 12.03 -17.01 18.59
N GLY A 56 11.70 -16.49 19.77
CA GLY A 56 12.58 -16.55 20.94
C GLY A 56 13.70 -15.50 20.97
N LYS A 57 14.00 -14.83 19.87
CA LYS A 57 14.97 -13.71 19.76
C LYS A 57 14.29 -12.37 20.01
N THR A 58 15.00 -11.43 20.62
CA THR A 58 14.51 -10.06 20.83
C THR A 58 15.14 -9.13 19.80
N TYR A 59 14.32 -8.33 19.14
CA TYR A 59 14.73 -7.31 18.17
C TYR A 59 14.42 -5.92 18.71
N THR A 60 15.35 -4.99 18.47
CA THR A 60 15.23 -3.60 18.86
C THR A 60 14.92 -2.76 17.63
N PHE A 61 13.69 -2.30 17.47
CA PHE A 61 13.29 -1.48 16.33
C PHE A 61 13.49 0.00 16.63
N HIS A 62 14.37 0.64 15.87
CA HIS A 62 14.53 2.09 15.84
C HIS A 62 13.64 2.67 14.76
N LEU A 63 12.66 3.47 15.16
CA LEU A 63 11.60 3.93 14.28
C LEU A 63 11.57 5.46 14.22
N GLU A 64 11.58 5.99 13.01
CA GLU A 64 11.42 7.42 12.72
C GLU A 64 10.03 7.66 12.13
N LYS A 65 9.38 8.71 12.61
CA LYS A 65 8.06 9.12 12.16
C LYS A 65 8.14 9.58 10.71
N GLN A 66 7.36 8.96 9.84
CA GLN A 66 7.29 9.40 8.45
C GLN A 66 6.57 10.76 8.37
N SER A 67 6.82 11.54 7.31
CA SER A 67 6.19 12.85 7.09
C SER A 67 5.63 12.93 5.67
N PHE A 68 4.55 12.19 5.42
CA PHE A 68 3.94 12.08 4.09
C PHE A 68 2.51 12.65 4.01
N LEU A 69 1.92 13.08 5.11
CA LEU A 69 0.65 13.81 5.06
C LEU A 69 0.93 15.30 4.87
N HIS A 70 0.28 15.91 3.88
CA HIS A 70 0.37 17.36 3.69
C HIS A 70 -0.18 18.09 4.95
N PRO A 71 0.39 19.23 5.38
CA PRO A 71 -0.08 19.95 6.58
C PRO A 71 -1.55 20.40 6.54
N ARG A 72 -2.10 20.52 5.32
CA ARG A 72 -3.52 20.80 5.05
C ARG A 72 -4.25 19.59 4.46
N PHE A 73 -3.75 18.38 4.73
CA PHE A 73 -4.43 17.14 4.34
C PHE A 73 -5.87 17.19 4.84
N MET A 74 -6.80 16.73 4.02
CA MET A 74 -8.19 16.61 4.42
C MET A 74 -8.79 15.38 3.76
N ALA A 75 -9.51 14.60 4.57
CA ALA A 75 -10.38 13.56 4.07
C ALA A 75 -11.82 14.09 4.04
N TYR A 76 -12.54 13.86 2.94
CA TYR A 76 -13.90 14.34 2.81
C TYR A 76 -14.77 13.40 1.99
N SER A 77 -16.05 13.36 2.33
CA SER A 77 -17.08 12.67 1.55
C SER A 77 -18.29 13.56 1.36
N HIS A 78 -19.08 13.31 0.32
CA HIS A 78 -20.36 13.96 0.13
C HIS A 78 -21.46 13.02 0.60
N SER A 79 -22.23 13.44 1.59
CA SER A 79 -23.40 12.67 2.03
C SER A 79 -24.48 12.65 0.93
N LYS A 80 -25.45 11.74 1.07
CA LYS A 80 -26.64 11.69 0.20
C LYS A 80 -27.44 13.00 0.17
N LEU A 81 -27.34 13.79 1.24
CA LEU A 81 -28.00 15.08 1.39
C LEU A 81 -27.17 16.25 0.81
N GLY A 82 -26.04 15.96 0.16
CA GLY A 82 -25.12 16.96 -0.39
C GLY A 82 -24.25 17.66 0.66
N THR A 83 -24.39 17.32 1.94
CA THR A 83 -23.54 17.88 3.00
C THR A 83 -22.13 17.30 2.92
N LEU A 84 -21.13 18.18 3.04
CA LEU A 84 -19.73 17.80 3.06
C LEU A 84 -19.37 17.27 4.44
N GLN A 85 -19.04 15.99 4.54
CA GLN A 85 -18.48 15.40 5.75
C GLN A 85 -16.96 15.52 5.69
N LEU A 86 -16.37 16.06 6.75
CA LEU A 86 -14.93 16.32 6.85
C LEU A 86 -14.35 15.49 7.98
N ASP A 87 -13.23 14.83 7.70
CA ASP A 87 -12.43 14.12 8.70
C ASP A 87 -11.04 14.77 8.79
N TYR A 88 -10.75 15.28 9.99
CA TYR A 88 -9.49 15.95 10.34
C TYR A 88 -8.63 15.11 11.29
N SER A 89 -9.04 13.88 11.62
CA SER A 89 -8.46 13.04 12.68
C SER A 89 -6.96 12.80 12.53
N LEU A 90 -6.42 12.80 11.30
CA LEU A 90 -5.02 12.48 11.01
C LEU A 90 -4.08 13.68 10.80
N ILE A 91 -4.58 14.93 10.83
CA ILE A 91 -3.80 16.12 10.42
C ILE A 91 -2.75 16.53 11.44
N LYS A 92 -2.95 16.23 12.73
CA LYS A 92 -2.08 16.73 13.81
C LYS A 92 -1.14 15.68 14.40
N SER A 93 -1.40 14.39 14.18
CA SER A 93 -0.72 13.35 14.95
C SER A 93 -0.86 11.96 14.32
N HIS A 94 -0.59 11.81 13.01
CA HIS A 94 -0.49 10.46 12.45
C HIS A 94 0.65 9.69 13.12
N CYS A 95 0.52 8.38 13.18
CA CYS A 95 1.28 7.48 14.04
C CYS A 95 2.13 6.49 13.23
N PHE A 96 2.55 6.90 12.03
CA PHE A 96 3.19 6.02 11.05
C PHE A 96 4.69 6.23 11.09
N TYR A 97 5.41 5.13 11.24
CA TYR A 97 6.85 5.11 11.43
C TYR A 97 7.50 4.12 10.47
N GLN A 98 8.73 4.42 10.10
CA GLN A 98 9.61 3.51 9.36
C GLN A 98 10.95 3.39 10.07
N GLY A 99 11.69 2.33 9.82
CA GLY A 99 13.01 2.17 10.40
C GLY A 99 13.60 0.80 10.17
N HIS A 100 14.42 0.35 11.11
CA HIS A 100 15.17 -0.90 11.03
C HIS A 100 15.35 -1.53 12.41
N ALA A 101 15.66 -2.81 12.44
CA ALA A 101 16.16 -3.51 13.60
C ALA A 101 17.63 -3.12 13.85
N ALA A 102 17.98 -2.79 15.09
CA ALA A 102 19.36 -2.49 15.48
C ALA A 102 20.30 -3.67 15.19
N GLU A 103 19.79 -4.89 15.36
CA GLU A 103 20.52 -6.13 15.13
C GLU A 103 20.76 -6.41 13.65
N ILE A 104 19.94 -5.83 12.75
CA ILE A 104 20.01 -6.02 11.30
C ILE A 104 19.82 -4.66 10.61
N PRO A 105 20.87 -3.84 10.45
CA PRO A 105 20.73 -2.48 9.91
C PRO A 105 20.16 -2.41 8.49
N ALA A 106 20.28 -3.49 7.70
CA ALA A 106 19.71 -3.61 6.36
C ALA A 106 18.21 -3.98 6.36
N SER A 107 17.63 -4.29 7.53
CA SER A 107 16.20 -4.59 7.65
C SER A 107 15.34 -3.36 7.40
N THR A 108 14.08 -3.59 7.06
CA THR A 108 13.11 -2.52 6.85
C THR A 108 11.86 -2.80 7.67
N VAL A 109 11.46 -1.84 8.49
CA VAL A 109 10.29 -1.92 9.36
C VAL A 109 9.36 -0.77 9.02
N THR A 110 8.08 -1.05 8.82
CA THR A 110 7.03 -0.03 8.63
C THR A 110 5.84 -0.36 9.49
N VAL A 111 5.53 0.51 10.45
CA VAL A 111 4.48 0.24 11.44
C VAL A 111 3.66 1.49 11.74
N SER A 112 2.38 1.26 12.01
CA SER A 112 1.47 2.19 12.66
C SER A 112 1.47 1.92 14.17
N THR A 113 1.44 2.96 14.99
CA THR A 113 1.28 2.87 16.45
C THR A 113 -0.08 3.40 16.94
N CYS A 114 -1.02 3.72 16.03
CA CYS A 114 -2.29 4.40 16.36
C CYS A 114 -3.19 3.58 17.29
N SER A 115 -3.13 2.26 17.19
CA SER A 115 -3.96 1.35 17.98
C SER A 115 -3.16 0.08 18.28
N GLY A 116 -1.96 0.28 18.84
CA GLY A 116 -0.92 -0.75 18.93
C GLY A 116 -0.07 -0.83 17.65
N LEU A 117 0.98 -1.64 17.69
CA LEU A 117 1.84 -1.88 16.53
C LEU A 117 1.10 -2.70 15.46
N ARG A 118 0.93 -2.11 14.28
CA ARG A 118 0.45 -2.80 13.08
C ARG A 118 1.35 -2.51 11.89
N GLY A 119 1.83 -3.52 11.19
CA GLY A 119 2.56 -3.34 9.94
C GLY A 119 3.50 -4.49 9.59
N LEU A 120 4.55 -4.16 8.85
CA LEU A 120 5.48 -5.11 8.24
C LEU A 120 6.90 -4.99 8.82
N LEU A 121 7.50 -6.14 9.10
CA LEU A 121 8.87 -6.29 9.60
C LEU A 121 9.64 -7.17 8.61
N GLN A 122 10.43 -6.57 7.71
CA GLN A 122 11.29 -7.30 6.79
C GLN A 122 12.67 -7.50 7.45
N LEU A 123 12.89 -8.70 7.97
CA LEU A 123 14.12 -9.11 8.65
C LEU A 123 14.86 -10.13 7.79
N GLU A 124 16.02 -9.73 7.26
CA GLU A 124 16.79 -10.54 6.29
C GLU A 124 15.92 -10.91 5.06
N ASN A 125 15.68 -12.20 4.84
CA ASN A 125 14.89 -12.73 3.72
C ASN A 125 13.44 -13.08 4.13
N ILE A 126 13.02 -12.72 5.34
CA ILE A 126 11.71 -13.07 5.89
C ILE A 126 10.92 -11.80 6.17
N THR A 127 9.67 -11.77 5.71
CA THR A 127 8.72 -10.70 6.02
C THR A 127 7.72 -11.20 7.05
N TYR A 128 7.61 -10.48 8.17
CA TYR A 128 6.61 -10.72 9.19
C TYR A 128 5.54 -9.63 9.17
N GLY A 129 4.29 -10.04 9.35
CA GLY A 129 3.21 -9.14 9.75
C GLY A 129 3.12 -9.07 11.28
N ILE A 130 2.85 -7.88 11.82
CA ILE A 130 2.52 -7.69 13.24
C ILE A 130 1.17 -6.98 13.34
N GLU A 131 0.29 -7.48 14.20
CA GLU A 131 -1.02 -6.88 14.45
C GLU A 131 -1.45 -6.99 15.90
N PRO A 132 -2.19 -6.00 16.45
CA PRO A 132 -2.72 -6.07 17.81
C PRO A 132 -3.77 -7.17 17.93
N LEU A 133 -3.70 -7.97 19.00
CA LEU A 133 -4.75 -8.92 19.35
C LEU A 133 -5.95 -8.16 19.89
N GLN A 134 -7.10 -8.26 19.22
CA GLN A 134 -8.31 -7.57 19.65
C GLN A 134 -8.71 -8.02 21.06
N SER A 135 -9.04 -7.04 21.92
CA SER A 135 -9.53 -7.26 23.28
C SER A 135 -8.55 -7.89 24.28
N SER A 136 -7.24 -7.89 24.00
CA SER A 136 -6.22 -8.29 24.99
C SER A 136 -6.08 -7.25 26.11
N ALA A 137 -6.06 -7.70 27.37
CA ALA A 137 -5.83 -6.85 28.54
C ALA A 137 -4.34 -6.46 28.72
N THR A 138 -3.43 -7.14 28.01
CA THR A 138 -1.98 -7.05 28.17
C THR A 138 -1.27 -6.45 26.94
N PHE A 139 -2.02 -5.86 26.00
CA PHE A 139 -1.50 -5.30 24.75
C PHE A 139 -0.70 -6.32 23.93
N GLU A 140 -1.21 -7.54 23.82
CA GLU A 140 -0.60 -8.59 23.01
C GLU A 140 -0.75 -8.31 21.52
N HIS A 141 0.23 -8.81 20.75
CA HIS A 141 0.30 -8.76 19.31
C HIS A 141 0.50 -10.15 18.75
N ILE A 142 -0.12 -10.40 17.60
CA ILE A 142 0.17 -11.57 16.79
C ILE A 142 1.27 -11.18 15.80
N ILE A 143 2.25 -12.06 15.67
CA ILE A 143 3.26 -12.06 14.62
C ILE A 143 3.08 -13.31 13.78
N TYR A 144 3.10 -13.11 12.47
CA TYR A 144 2.98 -14.19 11.50
C TYR A 144 3.94 -13.95 10.34
N GLN A 145 4.52 -15.03 9.81
CA GLN A 145 5.33 -14.96 8.60
C GLN A 145 4.41 -14.82 7.38
N ILE A 146 4.70 -13.83 6.53
CA ILE A 146 4.01 -13.66 5.26
C ILE A 146 4.76 -14.51 4.22
N LYS A 147 4.11 -15.57 3.75
CA LYS A 147 4.61 -16.37 2.62
C LYS A 147 4.15 -15.67 1.32
N ASN A 148 5.07 -15.44 0.38
CA ASN A 148 4.73 -14.96 -0.96
C ASN A 148 3.98 -16.06 -1.71
N ASN A 149 2.66 -16.11 -1.56
CA ASN A 149 1.82 -16.91 -2.45
C ASN A 149 1.77 -16.18 -3.80
N LYS A 150 2.07 -16.89 -4.89
CA LYS A 150 1.93 -16.32 -6.24
C LYS A 150 0.47 -15.92 -6.46
N ILE A 151 0.21 -14.63 -6.56
CA ILE A 151 -1.08 -14.12 -7.04
C ILE A 151 -0.91 -13.82 -8.53
N ASP A 152 -1.61 -14.57 -9.37
CA ASP A 152 -1.48 -14.53 -10.83
C ASP A 152 -2.44 -13.46 -11.41
N TYR A 153 -2.13 -12.18 -11.19
CA TYR A 153 -2.77 -11.07 -11.91
C TYR A 153 -1.79 -10.50 -12.93
N SER A 154 -2.26 -10.15 -14.13
CA SER A 154 -1.40 -9.52 -15.11
C SER A 154 -0.97 -8.14 -14.61
N PRO A 155 0.32 -7.78 -14.75
CA PRO A 155 0.72 -6.37 -14.68
C PRO A 155 -0.07 -5.55 -15.72
N LEU A 156 -0.11 -4.23 -15.51
CA LEU A 156 -0.81 -3.23 -16.31
C LEU A 156 -0.78 -3.52 -17.82
N LYS A 157 -1.90 -3.31 -18.52
CA LYS A 157 -1.97 -3.48 -19.98
C LYS A 157 -1.20 -2.36 -20.66
N GLU A 158 0.04 -2.63 -21.08
CA GLU A 158 0.79 -1.71 -21.95
C GLU A 158 0.07 -1.60 -23.30
N ASN A 159 -0.83 -0.63 -23.44
CA ASN A 159 -1.37 -0.31 -24.75
C ASN A 159 -0.27 0.38 -25.59
N LEU A 160 0.37 -0.41 -26.45
CA LEU A 160 1.13 0.01 -27.64
C LEU A 160 0.26 0.74 -28.68
N ASN A 161 -0.78 1.47 -28.27
CA ASN A 161 -1.56 2.33 -29.15
C ASN A 161 -0.82 3.66 -29.39
N LEU A 162 0.32 3.53 -30.09
CA LEU A 162 1.11 4.57 -30.75
C LEU A 162 0.36 5.19 -31.94
N GLN A 163 -0.92 5.55 -31.77
CA GLN A 163 -1.69 6.23 -32.82
C GLN A 163 -2.16 7.64 -32.46
N HIS A 164 -1.86 8.12 -31.25
CA HIS A 164 -1.66 9.55 -31.07
C HIS A 164 -0.16 9.79 -31.19
N GLU A 165 0.25 10.38 -32.32
CA GLU A 165 1.62 10.78 -32.66
C GLU A 165 2.50 10.84 -31.42
N SER A 166 3.28 9.77 -31.25
CA SER A 166 4.48 9.81 -30.45
C SER A 166 5.42 10.80 -31.14
N GLN A 167 5.21 12.09 -30.89
CA GLN A 167 6.35 12.91 -30.53
C GLN A 167 6.87 12.32 -29.23
N SER A 168 7.57 11.18 -29.35
CA SER A 168 8.64 10.87 -28.43
C SER A 168 9.50 12.11 -28.51
N TYR A 169 9.38 13.01 -27.54
CA TYR A 169 10.52 13.79 -27.15
C TYR A 169 11.53 12.73 -26.75
N ARG A 170 12.32 12.24 -27.72
CA ARG A 170 13.61 11.65 -27.43
C ARG A 170 14.35 12.79 -26.79
N ILE A 171 14.17 12.96 -25.48
CA ILE A 171 15.11 13.71 -24.70
C ILE A 171 16.37 12.90 -24.89
N LEU A 172 17.21 13.36 -25.82
CA LEU A 172 18.61 13.01 -25.88
C LEU A 172 19.18 13.48 -24.55
N VAL A 173 18.94 12.70 -23.50
CA VAL A 173 19.77 12.73 -22.32
C VAL A 173 21.08 12.19 -22.85
N LYS A 174 21.94 13.08 -23.35
CA LYS A 174 23.36 12.79 -23.40
C LYS A 174 23.65 12.20 -22.01
N PRO A 175 24.14 10.96 -21.91
CA PRO A 175 24.64 10.49 -20.63
C PRO A 175 25.76 11.48 -20.30
N GLU A 176 25.47 12.45 -19.42
CA GLU A 176 26.49 13.33 -18.90
C GLU A 176 27.43 12.40 -18.15
N LYS A 177 28.57 12.13 -18.79
CA LYS A 177 29.70 11.48 -18.17
C LYS A 177 30.00 12.25 -16.89
N GLY A 178 29.73 11.64 -15.75
CA GLY A 178 30.32 12.01 -14.47
C GLY A 178 29.86 13.34 -13.88
N SER A 179 28.56 13.60 -13.79
CA SER A 179 28.08 14.39 -12.65
C SER A 179 27.77 13.42 -11.51
N ASN A 180 28.37 13.63 -10.34
CA ASN A 180 27.88 13.04 -9.09
C ASN A 180 26.47 13.62 -8.87
N VAL A 181 25.45 13.05 -9.53
CA VAL A 181 24.05 13.42 -9.32
C VAL A 181 23.68 12.87 -7.96
N SER A 182 23.97 13.64 -6.92
CA SER A 182 23.44 13.36 -5.60
C SER A 182 21.92 13.37 -5.73
N LEU A 183 21.30 12.22 -5.44
CA LEU A 183 19.84 12.13 -5.33
C LEU A 183 19.40 13.23 -4.35
N MET A 184 18.67 14.21 -4.87
CA MET A 184 18.05 15.28 -4.08
C MET A 184 16.72 14.77 -3.54
N LYS A 185 16.38 15.18 -2.32
CA LYS A 185 15.08 14.87 -1.73
C LYS A 185 13.98 15.49 -2.60
N ARG A 186 13.11 14.66 -3.17
CA ARG A 186 11.97 15.08 -3.99
C ARG A 186 10.65 14.74 -3.31
N THR A 187 9.61 15.52 -3.58
CA THR A 187 8.26 15.26 -3.07
C THR A 187 7.29 15.16 -4.23
N LEU A 188 6.52 14.07 -4.29
CA LEU A 188 5.45 13.86 -5.25
C LEU A 188 4.11 14.05 -4.54
N SER A 189 3.37 15.09 -4.89
CA SER A 189 2.05 15.38 -4.33
C SER A 189 0.96 14.53 -4.99
N VAL A 190 0.24 13.74 -4.19
CA VAL A 190 -0.80 12.81 -4.65
C VAL A 190 -2.15 13.13 -3.99
N LYS A 191 -3.20 13.25 -4.80
CA LYS A 191 -4.60 13.21 -4.37
C LYS A 191 -5.16 11.80 -4.57
N VAL A 192 -5.94 11.31 -3.62
CA VAL A 192 -6.61 10.01 -3.73
C VAL A 192 -8.12 10.23 -3.77
N ILE A 193 -8.79 9.46 -4.62
CA ILE A 193 -10.24 9.34 -4.68
C ILE A 193 -10.60 7.87 -4.51
N VAL A 194 -11.53 7.57 -3.61
CA VAL A 194 -12.03 6.22 -3.35
C VAL A 194 -13.45 6.13 -3.90
N ASP A 195 -13.69 5.19 -4.79
CA ASP A 195 -15.03 4.96 -5.33
C ASP A 195 -15.95 4.27 -4.32
N LYS A 196 -17.24 4.19 -4.64
CA LYS A 196 -18.25 3.61 -3.75
C LYS A 196 -18.00 2.14 -3.44
N ALA A 197 -17.60 1.35 -4.44
CA ALA A 197 -17.37 -0.07 -4.26
C ALA A 197 -16.16 -0.31 -3.34
N MET A 198 -15.07 0.44 -3.55
CA MET A 198 -13.87 0.40 -2.72
C MET A 198 -14.13 0.91 -1.31
N PHE A 199 -14.96 1.95 -1.15
CA PHE A 199 -15.40 2.40 0.18
C PHE A 199 -16.18 1.32 0.91
N GLY A 200 -17.06 0.61 0.19
CA GLY A 200 -17.77 -0.58 0.69
C GLY A 200 -16.82 -1.66 1.19
N HIS A 201 -15.86 -2.05 0.35
CA HIS A 201 -14.82 -3.03 0.66
C HIS A 201 -13.94 -2.60 1.85
N MET A 202 -13.67 -1.30 2.00
CA MET A 202 -12.91 -0.76 3.11
C MET A 202 -13.65 -0.80 4.46
N GLY A 203 -14.97 -1.05 4.47
CA GLY A 203 -15.78 -1.18 5.69
C GLY A 203 -16.90 -0.15 5.81
N SER A 204 -17.12 0.68 4.77
CA SER A 204 -18.20 1.69 4.73
C SER A 204 -18.18 2.72 5.87
N GLU A 205 -17.04 2.89 6.54
CA GLU A 205 -16.84 3.84 7.63
C GLU A 205 -15.67 4.76 7.26
N MET A 206 -15.88 6.07 7.40
CA MET A 206 -14.94 7.07 6.90
C MET A 206 -13.60 6.98 7.63
N GLY A 207 -13.61 6.84 8.97
CA GLY A 207 -12.40 6.71 9.77
C GLY A 207 -11.57 5.48 9.35
N VAL A 208 -12.20 4.31 9.22
CA VAL A 208 -11.53 3.09 8.77
C VAL A 208 -10.95 3.23 7.35
N ALA A 209 -11.71 3.79 6.39
CA ALA A 209 -11.21 3.98 5.02
C ALA A 209 -10.00 4.93 4.99
N VAL A 210 -10.07 6.03 5.75
CA VAL A 210 -8.99 7.01 5.90
C VAL A 210 -7.74 6.34 6.50
N GLN A 211 -7.90 5.55 7.57
CA GLN A 211 -6.78 4.81 8.18
C GLN A 211 -6.12 3.83 7.20
N LYS A 212 -6.90 3.08 6.42
CA LYS A 212 -6.38 2.13 5.42
C LYS A 212 -5.59 2.85 4.31
N VAL A 213 -6.11 3.95 3.78
CA VAL A 213 -5.39 4.74 2.74
C VAL A 213 -4.10 5.33 3.31
N VAL A 214 -4.12 5.87 4.53
CA VAL A 214 -2.89 6.40 5.14
C VAL A 214 -1.89 5.30 5.44
N HIS A 215 -2.33 4.09 5.80
CA HIS A 215 -1.46 2.93 5.96
C HIS A 215 -0.78 2.54 4.64
N ILE A 216 -1.54 2.47 3.54
CA ILE A 216 -1.01 2.27 2.19
C ILE A 216 0.08 3.30 1.87
N PHE A 217 -0.15 4.58 2.15
CA PHE A 217 0.84 5.63 1.90
C PHE A 217 2.09 5.50 2.78
N GLY A 218 1.97 4.98 4.00
CA GLY A 218 3.13 4.68 4.84
C GLY A 218 4.02 3.62 4.20
N LEU A 219 3.41 2.53 3.69
CA LEU A 219 4.11 1.46 2.96
C LEU A 219 4.76 1.98 1.67
N ILE A 220 4.02 2.77 0.88
CA ILE A 220 4.55 3.43 -0.34
C ILE A 220 5.79 4.26 0.02
N ASN A 221 5.73 5.09 1.06
CA ASN A 221 6.87 5.95 1.41
C ASN A 221 8.09 5.16 1.87
N THR A 222 7.90 4.01 2.50
CA THR A 222 9.01 3.10 2.80
C THR A 222 9.67 2.60 1.51
N MET A 223 8.90 2.17 0.52
CA MET A 223 9.42 1.73 -0.78
C MET A 223 10.15 2.85 -1.54
N PHE A 224 9.59 4.07 -1.54
CA PHE A 224 10.17 5.23 -2.22
C PHE A 224 11.33 5.90 -1.46
N SER A 225 11.55 5.53 -0.20
CA SER A 225 12.64 6.08 0.63
C SER A 225 14.02 5.83 0.00
N GLN A 226 14.21 4.68 -0.67
CA GLN A 226 15.44 4.33 -1.38
C GLN A 226 15.73 5.28 -2.55
N LEU A 227 14.69 5.85 -3.15
CA LEU A 227 14.79 6.85 -4.23
C LEU A 227 14.93 8.29 -3.70
N LYS A 228 15.08 8.47 -2.38
CA LYS A 228 15.03 9.77 -1.68
C LYS A 228 13.81 10.60 -2.08
N MET A 229 12.68 9.93 -2.27
CA MET A 229 11.43 10.58 -2.65
C MET A 229 10.36 10.37 -1.58
N THR A 230 9.62 11.43 -1.29
CA THR A 230 8.44 11.39 -0.42
C THR A 230 7.18 11.46 -1.27
N VAL A 231 6.31 10.47 -1.16
CA VAL A 231 5.00 10.46 -1.81
C VAL A 231 4.00 11.07 -0.83
N MET A 232 3.70 12.35 -1.03
CA MET A 232 2.90 13.15 -0.10
C MET A 232 1.42 13.08 -0.45
N LEU A 233 0.59 12.60 0.48
CA LEU A 233 -0.86 12.59 0.35
C LEU A 233 -1.43 13.99 0.65
N THR A 234 -2.01 14.64 -0.35
CA THR A 234 -2.54 16.00 -0.25
C THR A 234 -4.00 16.06 0.14
N SER A 235 -4.82 15.14 -0.34
CA SER A 235 -6.22 15.00 0.07
C SER A 235 -6.78 13.62 -0.27
N LEU A 236 -7.85 13.24 0.43
CA LEU A 236 -8.60 12.01 0.21
C LEU A 236 -10.08 12.34 0.03
N GLU A 237 -10.62 12.02 -1.15
CA GLU A 237 -12.04 12.18 -1.47
C GLU A 237 -12.71 10.80 -1.50
N ILE A 238 -13.86 10.65 -0.84
CA ILE A 238 -14.60 9.38 -0.79
C ILE A 238 -15.97 9.58 -1.44
N TRP A 239 -16.27 8.78 -2.46
CA TRP A 239 -17.57 8.73 -3.13
C TRP A 239 -18.50 7.75 -2.41
N SER A 240 -18.95 8.12 -1.21
CA SER A 240 -19.75 7.24 -0.33
C SER A 240 -21.19 7.00 -0.82
N ASP A 241 -21.79 7.97 -1.53
CA ASP A 241 -23.16 7.83 -2.06
C ASP A 241 -23.21 7.29 -3.48
N GLN A 242 -22.52 7.95 -4.42
CA GLN A 242 -22.47 7.57 -5.83
C GLN A 242 -21.16 7.99 -6.49
N ASN A 243 -20.71 7.20 -7.46
CA ASN A 243 -19.54 7.52 -8.26
C ASN A 243 -19.81 8.76 -9.13
N LYS A 244 -18.84 9.69 -9.20
CA LYS A 244 -18.99 10.94 -9.99
C LYS A 244 -18.69 10.74 -11.48
N ILE A 245 -18.20 9.56 -11.84
CA ILE A 245 -18.00 9.08 -13.20
C ILE A 245 -18.51 7.64 -13.28
N GLU A 246 -18.78 7.16 -14.48
CA GLU A 246 -19.00 5.74 -14.73
C GLU A 246 -17.67 4.98 -14.58
N THR A 247 -17.68 3.88 -13.82
CA THR A 247 -16.50 3.09 -13.47
C THR A 247 -16.48 1.70 -14.14
N ASP A 248 -17.48 1.40 -14.96
CA ASP A 248 -17.59 0.14 -15.71
C ASP A 248 -16.64 0.14 -16.92
N GLY A 249 -16.27 -1.04 -17.41
CA GLY A 249 -15.33 -1.21 -18.52
C GLY A 249 -13.86 -1.29 -18.09
N ASP A 250 -12.96 -1.12 -19.05
CA ASP A 250 -11.54 -1.35 -18.82
C ASP A 250 -10.84 -0.20 -18.07
N ALA A 251 -9.74 -0.44 -17.31
CA ALA A 251 -9.08 0.65 -16.57
C ALA A 251 -8.58 1.76 -17.49
N ASP A 252 -8.15 1.47 -18.71
CA ASP A 252 -7.82 2.49 -19.70
C ASP A 252 -9.02 3.37 -20.07
N GLU A 253 -10.20 2.76 -20.27
CA GLU A 253 -11.43 3.47 -20.59
C GLU A 253 -11.90 4.32 -19.41
N VAL A 254 -11.77 3.79 -18.19
CA VAL A 254 -12.08 4.53 -16.96
C VAL A 254 -11.07 5.66 -16.75
N LEU A 255 -9.78 5.45 -17.02
CA LEU A 255 -8.72 6.47 -16.93
C LEU A 255 -9.01 7.64 -17.87
N GLN A 256 -9.43 7.38 -19.11
CA GLN A 256 -9.79 8.43 -20.05
C GLN A 256 -11.00 9.25 -19.57
N ARG A 257 -12.06 8.60 -19.07
CA ARG A 257 -13.22 9.29 -18.48
C ARG A 257 -12.81 10.10 -17.25
N PHE A 258 -11.98 9.53 -16.40
CA PHE A 258 -11.49 10.15 -15.18
C PHE A 258 -10.65 11.39 -15.46
N LEU A 259 -9.75 11.36 -16.44
CA LEU A 259 -9.00 12.52 -16.89
C LEU A 259 -9.90 13.66 -17.38
N ARG A 260 -10.90 13.34 -18.22
CA ARG A 260 -11.87 14.35 -18.71
C ARG A 260 -12.65 14.97 -17.55
N TRP A 261 -13.06 14.17 -16.58
CA TRP A 261 -13.76 14.64 -15.38
C TRP A 261 -12.85 15.54 -14.52
N LYS A 262 -11.60 15.13 -14.28
CA LYS A 262 -10.61 15.90 -13.52
C LYS A 262 -10.35 17.26 -14.17
N GLN A 263 -10.18 17.30 -15.49
CA GLN A 263 -9.97 18.54 -16.25
C GLN A 263 -11.15 19.52 -16.12
N LYS A 264 -12.40 19.01 -16.08
CA LYS A 264 -13.59 19.84 -15.84
C LYS A 264 -13.67 20.41 -14.42
N GLN A 265 -13.16 19.68 -13.42
CA GLN A 265 -13.12 20.16 -12.03
C GLN A 265 -11.97 21.13 -11.74
N ALA A 266 -10.89 21.08 -12.52
CA ALA A 266 -9.66 21.81 -12.21
C ALA A 266 -9.77 23.30 -12.56
N SER A 267 -10.29 24.10 -11.63
CA SER A 267 -10.30 25.57 -11.72
C SER A 267 -8.91 26.18 -11.42
N GLY A 268 -7.95 26.01 -12.34
CA GLY A 268 -6.73 26.83 -12.41
C GLY A 268 -5.62 26.56 -11.38
N ARG A 269 -5.63 25.45 -10.63
CA ARG A 269 -4.53 25.07 -9.71
C ARG A 269 -3.58 24.05 -10.35
N ALA A 270 -2.31 24.07 -9.91
CA ALA A 270 -1.35 23.01 -10.19
C ALA A 270 -1.96 21.65 -9.82
N GLN A 271 -1.95 20.71 -10.77
CA GLN A 271 -2.65 19.45 -10.62
C GLN A 271 -1.71 18.41 -10.01
N ASP A 272 -1.87 18.14 -8.72
CA ASP A 272 -1.34 16.95 -8.07
C ASP A 272 -1.70 15.70 -8.90
N ILE A 273 -0.85 14.68 -8.90
CA ILE A 273 -1.24 13.40 -9.49
C ILE A 273 -2.43 12.83 -8.72
N THR A 274 -3.47 12.39 -9.43
CA THR A 274 -4.70 11.92 -8.80
C THR A 274 -4.94 10.46 -9.10
N TYR A 275 -5.08 9.65 -8.07
CA TYR A 275 -5.43 8.25 -8.19
C TYR A 275 -6.89 8.03 -7.85
N LEU A 276 -7.60 7.30 -8.71
CA LEU A 276 -8.91 6.72 -8.39
C LEU A 276 -8.72 5.26 -8.01
N LEU A 277 -9.08 4.93 -6.77
CA LEU A 277 -9.05 3.57 -6.23
C LEU A 277 -10.41 2.93 -6.47
N LEU A 278 -10.40 1.81 -7.17
CA LEU A 278 -11.57 1.05 -7.57
C LEU A 278 -11.50 -0.35 -6.97
N TYR A 279 -12.66 -0.94 -6.67
CA TYR A 279 -12.78 -2.34 -6.27
C TYR A 279 -13.41 -3.17 -7.39
N LYS A 280 -12.81 -4.32 -7.70
CA LYS A 280 -13.40 -5.34 -8.58
C LYS A 280 -13.04 -6.72 -8.02
N ASP A 281 -13.98 -7.67 -8.02
CA ASP A 281 -13.72 -8.98 -7.43
C ASP A 281 -12.61 -9.75 -8.16
N TYR A 282 -12.64 -9.72 -9.50
CA TYR A 282 -11.73 -10.46 -10.39
C TYR A 282 -11.31 -9.59 -11.58
N PRO A 283 -10.40 -8.61 -11.39
CA PRO A 283 -9.90 -7.81 -12.49
C PRO A 283 -8.79 -8.56 -13.25
N ASP A 284 -8.73 -8.38 -14.58
CA ASP A 284 -7.65 -8.94 -15.41
C ASP A 284 -6.31 -8.21 -15.24
N TYR A 285 -6.34 -6.99 -14.67
CA TYR A 285 -5.18 -6.11 -14.46
C TYR A 285 -5.37 -5.24 -13.22
N VAL A 286 -4.27 -4.74 -12.66
CA VAL A 286 -4.27 -4.02 -11.37
C VAL A 286 -4.36 -2.50 -11.47
N GLY A 287 -4.35 -1.93 -12.69
CA GLY A 287 -4.51 -0.49 -12.88
C GLY A 287 -4.17 0.00 -14.28
N ALA A 288 -4.24 1.32 -14.46
CA ALA A 288 -3.84 2.02 -15.69
C ALA A 288 -3.27 3.41 -15.35
N THR A 289 -2.22 3.84 -16.05
CA THR A 289 -1.63 5.18 -15.88
C THR A 289 -0.75 5.56 -17.09
N TYR A 290 -0.31 6.81 -17.18
CA TYR A 290 0.56 7.27 -18.26
C TYR A 290 2.04 7.21 -17.89
N HIS A 291 2.80 6.41 -18.64
CA HIS A 291 4.24 6.24 -18.42
C HIS A 291 5.03 7.55 -18.60
N GLY A 292 5.83 7.92 -17.60
CA GLY A 292 6.74 9.08 -17.62
C GLY A 292 6.07 10.45 -17.67
N MET A 293 4.75 10.53 -17.43
CA MET A 293 3.96 11.75 -17.61
C MET A 293 3.62 12.49 -16.31
N VAL A 294 4.24 12.15 -15.18
CA VAL A 294 3.92 12.75 -13.87
C VAL A 294 4.04 14.28 -13.82
N CYS A 295 4.94 14.87 -14.62
CA CYS A 295 5.14 16.31 -14.70
C CYS A 295 4.22 17.01 -15.72
N ASN A 296 3.46 16.27 -16.51
CA ASN A 296 2.55 16.81 -17.51
C ASN A 296 1.13 16.91 -16.92
N PRO A 297 0.62 18.13 -16.60
CA PRO A 297 -0.66 18.31 -15.93
C PRO A 297 -1.85 17.71 -16.69
N LYS A 298 -1.72 17.45 -17.99
CA LYS A 298 -2.78 16.81 -18.79
C LYS A 298 -2.95 15.31 -18.50
N PHE A 299 -1.94 14.67 -17.94
CA PHE A 299 -1.84 13.21 -17.76
C PHE A 299 -1.55 12.81 -16.30
N THR A 300 -1.77 13.72 -15.33
CA THR A 300 -1.53 13.45 -13.90
C THR A 300 -2.66 12.64 -13.26
N ALA A 301 -2.99 11.47 -13.82
CA ALA A 301 -3.97 10.58 -13.23
C ALA A 301 -3.62 9.10 -13.40
N GLY A 302 -4.09 8.29 -12.46
CA GLY A 302 -3.99 6.83 -12.51
C GLY A 302 -5.24 6.17 -11.94
N ILE A 303 -5.50 4.94 -12.39
CA ILE A 303 -6.53 4.04 -11.85
C ILE A 303 -5.81 2.90 -11.16
N ALA A 304 -6.16 2.60 -9.92
CA ALA A 304 -5.69 1.42 -9.21
C ALA A 304 -6.89 0.54 -8.86
N LEU A 305 -6.85 -0.71 -9.29
CA LEU A 305 -7.90 -1.70 -9.07
C LEU A 305 -7.46 -2.62 -7.94
N HIS A 306 -8.32 -2.75 -6.94
CA HIS A 306 -8.14 -3.65 -5.82
C HIS A 306 -8.93 -4.95 -6.06
N PRO A 307 -8.25 -6.07 -6.32
CA PRO A 307 -8.86 -7.40 -6.39
C PRO A 307 -9.40 -7.84 -5.02
N LYS A 308 -10.37 -8.75 -4.98
CA LYS A 308 -10.95 -9.26 -3.72
C LYS A 308 -9.92 -9.91 -2.80
N THR A 309 -8.96 -10.63 -3.37
CA THR A 309 -7.99 -11.45 -2.63
C THR A 309 -6.72 -10.68 -2.25
N LEU A 310 -6.55 -9.46 -2.74
CA LEU A 310 -5.34 -8.68 -2.52
C LEU A 310 -5.37 -8.05 -1.12
N THR A 311 -4.25 -8.11 -0.42
CA THR A 311 -4.12 -7.47 0.89
C THR A 311 -3.87 -5.96 0.74
N VAL A 312 -3.97 -5.22 1.83
CA VAL A 312 -3.67 -3.77 1.84
C VAL A 312 -2.20 -3.53 1.47
N GLU A 313 -1.32 -4.43 1.90
CA GLU A 313 0.11 -4.42 1.63
C GLU A 313 0.39 -4.68 0.14
N GLY A 314 -0.23 -5.71 -0.46
CA GLY A 314 -0.13 -5.98 -1.89
C GLY A 314 -0.68 -4.82 -2.73
N PHE A 315 -1.77 -4.18 -2.28
CA PHE A 315 -2.29 -2.99 -2.95
C PHE A 315 -1.35 -1.76 -2.85
N ALA A 316 -0.57 -1.65 -1.78
CA ALA A 316 0.49 -0.65 -1.70
C ALA A 316 1.63 -0.90 -2.71
N VAL A 317 1.95 -2.17 -3.00
CA VAL A 317 2.88 -2.54 -4.09
C VAL A 317 2.31 -2.11 -5.44
N VAL A 318 1.04 -2.41 -5.73
CA VAL A 318 0.36 -1.99 -6.97
C VAL A 318 0.43 -0.47 -7.16
N LEU A 319 0.06 0.30 -6.14
CA LEU A 319 0.13 1.76 -6.22
C LEU A 319 1.56 2.26 -6.39
N SER A 320 2.55 1.59 -5.78
CA SER A 320 3.96 1.94 -5.92
C SER A 320 4.46 1.69 -7.35
N GLN A 321 4.06 0.58 -7.97
CA GLN A 321 4.34 0.27 -9.37
C GLN A 321 3.73 1.33 -10.30
N LEU A 322 2.45 1.68 -10.10
CA LEU A 322 1.78 2.70 -10.90
C LEU A 322 2.44 4.07 -10.75
N LEU A 323 2.84 4.47 -9.53
CA LEU A 323 3.58 5.70 -9.28
C LEU A 323 4.97 5.65 -9.96
N GLY A 324 5.66 4.52 -9.90
CA GLY A 324 6.92 4.26 -10.60
C GLY A 324 6.78 4.46 -12.10
N ILE A 325 5.74 3.88 -12.71
CA ILE A 325 5.42 4.04 -14.14
C ILE A 325 5.20 5.50 -14.50
N ASN A 326 4.45 6.27 -13.69
CA ASN A 326 4.29 7.71 -13.92
C ASN A 326 5.61 8.48 -13.87
N LEU A 327 6.55 8.03 -13.04
CA LEU A 327 7.89 8.61 -12.93
C LEU A 327 8.83 8.15 -14.05
N GLY A 328 8.40 7.20 -14.89
CA GLY A 328 9.14 6.69 -16.04
C GLY A 328 9.92 5.39 -15.79
N LEU A 329 9.59 4.67 -14.70
CA LEU A 329 10.06 3.28 -14.52
C LEU A 329 9.23 2.34 -15.40
N ALA A 330 9.88 1.29 -15.92
CA ALA A 330 9.20 0.18 -16.56
C ALA A 330 9.12 -1.02 -15.60
N TYR A 331 8.32 -2.02 -15.94
CA TYR A 331 8.39 -3.30 -15.25
C TYR A 331 9.78 -3.93 -15.44
N ASP A 332 10.23 -4.65 -14.42
CA ASP A 332 11.48 -5.37 -14.45
C ASP A 332 11.43 -6.53 -15.44
N ASP A 333 12.51 -6.70 -16.21
CA ASP A 333 12.74 -7.94 -16.93
C ASP A 333 13.06 -9.05 -15.92
N VAL A 334 12.14 -10.00 -15.79
CA VAL A 334 12.18 -11.10 -14.80
C VAL A 334 13.45 -11.96 -14.93
N TYR A 335 14.11 -11.96 -16.09
CA TYR A 335 15.34 -12.73 -16.30
C TYR A 335 16.63 -11.95 -16.05
N ASN A 336 16.56 -10.61 -16.12
CA ASN A 336 17.74 -9.75 -16.19
C ASN A 336 17.83 -8.71 -15.06
N CYS A 337 16.76 -8.51 -14.28
CA CYS A 337 16.75 -7.61 -13.14
C CYS A 337 16.84 -8.35 -11.81
N PHE A 338 17.77 -7.94 -10.95
CA PHE A 338 18.01 -8.55 -9.65
C PHE A 338 17.98 -7.48 -8.55
N CYS A 339 17.33 -7.79 -7.45
CA CYS A 339 17.34 -6.99 -6.23
C CYS A 339 17.66 -7.88 -5.02
N PRO A 340 18.12 -7.31 -3.89
CA PRO A 340 18.47 -8.09 -2.70
C PRO A 340 17.28 -8.82 -2.05
N GLY A 341 16.05 -8.38 -2.30
CA GLY A 341 14.83 -9.00 -1.78
C GLY A 341 14.40 -10.23 -2.58
N SER A 342 13.34 -10.91 -2.12
CA SER A 342 12.79 -12.07 -2.81
C SER A 342 12.16 -11.72 -4.17
N VAL A 343 11.55 -10.52 -4.26
CA VAL A 343 10.94 -9.98 -5.48
C VAL A 343 11.13 -8.47 -5.51
N CYS A 344 11.45 -7.92 -6.68
CA CYS A 344 11.63 -6.49 -6.88
C CYS A 344 10.26 -5.80 -7.00
N ILE A 345 10.12 -4.56 -6.52
CA ILE A 345 8.83 -3.85 -6.53
C ILE A 345 8.27 -3.73 -7.95
N MET A 346 9.13 -3.47 -8.94
CA MET A 346 8.73 -3.35 -10.35
C MET A 346 8.64 -4.71 -11.05
N ASN A 347 8.75 -5.84 -10.35
CA ASN A 347 8.46 -7.14 -10.92
C ASN A 347 6.94 -7.30 -11.11
N PRO A 348 6.48 -7.74 -12.29
CA PRO A 348 5.07 -8.05 -12.55
C PRO A 348 4.35 -8.88 -11.47
N SER A 349 5.06 -9.82 -10.84
CA SER A 349 4.52 -10.76 -9.86
C SER A 349 4.80 -10.35 -8.40
N ALA A 350 5.14 -9.08 -8.14
CA ALA A 350 5.46 -8.59 -6.79
C ALA A 350 4.26 -8.43 -5.85
N MET A 351 3.04 -8.57 -6.37
CA MET A 351 1.78 -8.25 -5.69
C MET A 351 1.18 -9.41 -4.89
#